data_AF-B0C6U8-F1
#
_entry.id   AF-B0C6U8-F1
#
_cell.length_a   1.000
_cell.length_b   1.000
_cell.length_c   1.000
_cell.angle_alpha   90.00
_cell.angle_beta   90.00
_cell.angle_gamma   90.00
#
_symmetry.space_group_name_H-M   'P 1'
#
loop_
_entity.id
_entity.type
_entity.pdbx_description
1 polymer ?
#
loop_
_entity_poly.entity_id
_entity_poly.type
_entity_poly.pdbx_seq_one_letter_code
_entity_poly.pdbx_strand_id
1 'polypeptide(L)' 'MIAAIQQRNCNQVCILLDAGFSPDTWDDFNIPGLVIAAQKGYTDIVEILLAAGANFATPGIA' A
#
# COMPACT_ATOMS: atom_id res chain seq x y z
N MET A 1 -4.76 -6.23 -2.14
CA MET A 1 -4.18 -5.00 -1.56
C MET A 1 -4.06 -3.89 -2.61
N ILE A 2 -3.25 -4.07 -3.66
CA ILE A 2 -3.04 -3.05 -4.73
C ILE A 2 -4.34 -2.51 -5.34
N ALA A 3 -5.27 -3.40 -5.74
CA ALA A 3 -6.54 -2.96 -6.32
C ALA A 3 -7.36 -2.06 -5.36
N ALA A 4 -7.30 -2.30 -4.05
CA ALA A 4 -7.96 -1.45 -3.05
C ALA A 4 -7.29 -0.08 -2.95
N ILE A 5 -5.95 -0.05 -2.97
CA ILE A 5 -5.16 1.19 -2.98
C ILE A 5 -5.47 2.03 -4.22
N GLN A 6 -5.46 1.41 -5.41
CA GLN A 6 -5.72 2.09 -6.68
C GLN A 6 -7.12 2.71 -6.75
N GLN A 7 -8.11 2.11 -6.09
CA GLN A 7 -9.49 2.58 -6.01
C GLN A 7 -9.75 3.55 -4.84
N ARG A 8 -8.70 3.93 -4.09
CA ARG A 8 -8.81 4.68 -2.83
C ARG A 8 -9.79 4.06 -1.82
N ASN A 9 -9.87 2.73 -1.77
CA ASN A 9 -10.81 2.02 -0.91
C ASN A 9 -10.17 1.75 0.47
N CYS A 10 -10.17 2.76 1.33
CA CYS A 10 -9.57 2.69 2.66
C CYS A 10 -10.14 1.55 3.52
N ASN A 11 -11.45 1.30 3.45
CA ASN A 11 -12.10 0.23 4.18
C ASN A 11 -11.56 -1.14 3.78
N GLN A 12 -11.40 -1.38 2.48
CA GLN A 12 -10.85 -2.65 1.99
C GLN A 12 -9.37 -2.80 2.35
N VAL A 13 -8.60 -1.70 2.36
CA VAL A 13 -7.20 -1.73 2.85
C VAL A 13 -7.16 -2.13 4.32
N CYS A 14 -7.99 -1.52 5.18
CA CYS A 14 -8.07 -1.87 6.59
C CYS A 14 -8.49 -3.32 6.82
N ILE A 15 -9.51 -3.81 6.11
CA ILE A 15 -9.98 -5.21 6.22
C ILE A 15 -8.85 -6.20 5.86
N LEU A 16 -8.09 -5.90 4.80
CA LEU A 16 -6.98 -6.76 4.39
C LEU A 16 -5.86 -6.77 5.45
N LEU A 17 -5.52 -5.61 6.01
CA LEU A 17 -4.51 -5.51 7.06
C LEU A 17 -4.94 -6.24 8.34
N ASP A 18 -6.20 -6.08 8.75
CA ASP A 18 -6.79 -6.78 9.91
C ASP A 18 -6.81 -8.31 9.72
N ALA A 19 -7.03 -8.76 8.48
CA ALA A 19 -6.93 -10.16 8.09
C ALA A 19 -5.47 -10.71 8.06
N GLY A 20 -4.48 -9.90 8.44
CA GLY A 20 -3.07 -10.30 8.53
C GLY A 20 -2.30 -10.24 7.21
N PHE A 21 -2.84 -9.59 6.18
CA PHE A 21 -2.07 -9.35 4.95
C PHE A 21 -0.92 -8.39 5.21
N SER A 22 0.22 -8.64 4.56
CA SER A 22 1.36 -7.74 4.63
C SER A 22 1.00 -6.35 4.08
N PRO A 23 1.39 -5.26 4.77
CA PRO A 23 1.29 -3.91 4.23
C PRO A 23 2.30 -3.66 3.08
N ASP A 24 3.38 -4.46 3.03
CA ASP A 24 4.40 -4.45 1.97
C ASP A 24 3.91 -5.20 0.74
N THR A 25 3.00 -4.58 -0.02
CA THR A 25 2.50 -5.09 -1.30
C THR A 25 3.17 -4.37 -2.46
N TRP A 26 3.30 -5.06 -3.60
CA TRP A 26 3.73 -4.46 -4.87
C TRP A 26 2.70 -4.71 -5.98
N ASP A 27 2.64 -3.82 -6.96
CA ASP A 27 1.89 -4.06 -8.19
C ASP A 27 2.70 -4.90 -9.19
N ASP A 28 2.12 -5.14 -10.38
CA ASP A 28 2.74 -5.94 -11.44
C ASP A 28 4.03 -5.31 -12.01
N PHE A 29 4.26 -4.01 -11.75
CA PHE A 29 5.47 -3.28 -12.12
C PHE A 29 6.48 -3.19 -10.96
N ASN A 30 6.29 -3.99 -9.91
CA ASN A 30 7.08 -3.96 -8.66
C ASN A 30 7.04 -2.60 -7.94
N ILE A 31 5.99 -1.79 -8.14
CA ILE A 31 5.83 -0.53 -7.44
C ILE A 31 5.17 -0.80 -6.08
N PRO A 32 5.77 -0.36 -4.96
CA PRO A 32 5.18 -0.54 -3.63
C PRO A 32 3.82 0.15 -3.51
N GLY A 33 2.87 -0.50 -2.84
CA GLY A 33 1.53 0.05 -2.62
C GLY A 33 1.55 1.41 -1.94
N LEU A 34 2.49 1.62 -1.01
CA LEU A 34 2.71 2.91 -0.34
C LEU A 34 3.11 4.02 -1.33
N VAL A 35 3.97 3.71 -2.31
CA VAL A 35 4.37 4.66 -3.36
C VAL A 35 3.19 4.99 -4.26
N ILE A 36 2.37 4.00 -4.63
CA ILE A 36 1.16 4.22 -5.45
C ILE A 36 0.19 5.16 -4.73
N ALA A 37 -0.06 4.95 -3.43
CA ALA A 37 -0.93 5.82 -2.63
C ALA A 37 -0.38 7.25 -2.56
N ALA A 38 0.92 7.41 -2.33
CA ALA A 38 1.58 8.71 -2.26
C ALA A 38 1.52 9.46 -3.60
N GLN A 39 1.82 8.80 -4.72
CA GLN A 39 1.75 9.40 -6.06
C GLN A 39 0.34 9.88 -6.42
N LYS A 40 -0.69 9.19 -5.93
CA LYS A 40 -2.10 9.57 -6.15
C LYS A 40 -2.62 10.61 -5.15
N GLY A 41 -1.84 10.97 -4.13
CA GLY A 41 -2.26 11.89 -3.08
C GLY A 41 -3.28 11.30 -2.10
N TYR A 42 -3.34 9.98 -1.96
CA TYR A 42 -4.25 9.28 -1.05
C TYR A 42 -3.65 9.26 0.36
N THR A 43 -3.63 10.43 1.01
CA THR A 43 -3.00 10.63 2.32
C THR A 43 -3.58 9.72 3.39
N ASP A 44 -4.88 9.45 3.35
CA ASP A 44 -5.58 8.49 4.20
C ASP A 44 -5.00 7.07 4.08
N ILE A 45 -4.79 6.59 2.85
CA ILE A 45 -4.20 5.28 2.63
C ILE A 45 -2.71 5.26 2.99
N VAL A 46 -1.98 6.34 2.74
CA VAL A 46 -0.59 6.48 3.17
C VAL A 46 -0.48 6.33 4.69
N GLU A 47 -1.32 7.02 5.45
CA GLU A 47 -1.36 6.93 6.91
C GLU A 47 -1.69 5.51 7.39
N ILE A 48 -2.69 4.85 6.78
CA ILE A 48 -3.07 3.47 7.12
C ILE A 48 -1.90 2.50 6.90
N LEU A 49 -1.25 2.59 5.73
CA LEU A 49 -0.13 1.71 5.38
C LEU A 49 1.07 1.95 6.30
N LEU A 50 1.42 3.22 6.57
CA LEU A 50 2.52 3.56 7.48
C LEU A 50 2.23 3.11 8.92
N ALA A 51 0.99 3.26 9.40
CA ALA A 51 0.58 2.77 10.71
C ALA A 51 0.68 1.24 10.83
N ALA A 52 0.49 0.53 9.72
CA ALA A 52 0.70 -0.92 9.65
C ALA A 52 2.18 -1.33 9.51
N GLY A 53 3.11 -0.37 9.38
CA GLY A 53 4.54 -0.63 9.21
C GLY A 53 4.98 -0.85 7.77
N ALA A 54 4.21 -0.36 6.78
CA ALA A 54 4.60 -0.41 5.37
C ALA A 54 5.95 0.28 5.13
N ASN A 55 6.80 -0.37 4.35
CA ASN A 55 8.04 0.15 3.85
C ASN A 55 7.86 0.68 2.41
N PHE A 56 8.64 1.70 2.06
CA PHE A 56 8.69 2.24 0.70
C PHE A 56 9.77 1.58 -0.16
N ALA A 57 10.48 0.57 0.36
CA ALA A 57 11.62 -0.02 -0.32
C ALA A 57 11.19 -0.59 -1.68
N THR A 58 11.72 0.01 -2.74
CA THR A 58 11.70 -0.60 -4.06
C THR A 58 12.65 -1.80 -4.02
N PRO A 59 12.31 -2.97 -4.58
CA PRO A 59 13.30 -4.02 -4.76
C PRO A 59 14.46 -3.41 -5.55
N GLY A 60 15.60 -3.26 -4.87
CA GLY A 60 16.77 -2.62 -5.43
C GLY A 60 17.18 -3.38 -6.68
N ILE A 61 17.27 -2.65 -7.79
CA ILE A 61 18.23 -2.96 -8.85
C ILE A 61 19.61 -3.12 -8.19
N ALA A 62 20.02 -4.37 -8.00
CA ALA A 62 21.41 -4.78 -7.82
C ALA A 62 21.92 -5.30 -9.17
#